data_AF-A0A2D4HQ51-F1
#
_entry.id   AF-A0A2D4HQ51-F1
#
_cell.length_a   1.000
_cell.length_b   1.000
_cell.length_c   1.000
_cell.angle_alpha   90.00
_cell.angle_beta   90.00
_cell.angle_gamma   90.00
#
_symmetry.space_group_name_H-M   'P 1'
#
loop_
_entity.id
_entity.type
_entity.pdbx_description
1 polymer ?
#
loop_
_entity_poly.entity_id
_entity_poly.type
_entity_poly.pdbx_seq_one_letter_code
_entity_poly.pdbx_strand_id
1 'polypeptide(L)'
;MTYDEIKEKYPEEFALRDQDKYYYRYPSGESYQDLVQRLEPVIMELERQENVLVICHQAVMRCLLAYFLDKSAEEMPYLKCPLHTVLKLSPVAYGCRVESIYLNVEAVNTHRDRPEDAKKGPHALIRRNSVVPLASSEPVKKPRMNRFEEHATASAALPVHTCLSPEGPVQLPAQPLLGKACLT
;
A
#
# COMPACT_ATOMS: atom_id res chain seq x y z
N MET A 1 -26.75 13.49 -0.27
CA MET A 1 -27.69 12.36 -0.44
C MET A 1 -27.60 11.49 0.80
N THR A 2 -28.72 10.98 1.31
CA THR A 2 -28.74 9.92 2.33
C THR A 2 -28.42 8.56 1.70
N TYR A 3 -28.17 7.53 2.51
CA TYR A 3 -27.99 6.17 1.99
C TYR A 3 -29.24 5.62 1.31
N ASP A 4 -30.43 5.98 1.80
CA ASP A 4 -31.71 5.55 1.23
C ASP A 4 -31.94 6.18 -0.15
N GLU A 5 -31.66 7.47 -0.31
CA GLU A 5 -31.72 8.15 -1.62
C GLU A 5 -30.74 7.52 -2.63
N ILE A 6 -29.53 7.14 -2.19
CA ILE A 6 -28.55 6.48 -3.08
C ILE A 6 -29.06 5.09 -3.48
N LYS A 7 -29.64 4.34 -2.53
CA LYS A 7 -30.22 3.01 -2.80
C LYS A 7 -31.40 3.07 -3.78
N GLU A 8 -32.23 4.11 -3.69
CA GLU A 8 -33.36 4.33 -4.58
C GLU A 8 -32.91 4.80 -5.99
N LYS A 9 -32.03 5.81 -6.06
CA LYS A 9 -31.62 6.43 -7.34
C LYS A 9 -30.54 5.64 -8.08
N TYR A 10 -29.68 4.91 -7.37
CA TYR A 10 -28.53 4.19 -7.92
C TYR A 10 -28.37 2.79 -7.28
N PRO A 11 -29.37 1.89 -7.42
CA PRO A 11 -29.37 0.58 -6.75
C PRO A 11 -28.19 -0.31 -7.14
N GLU A 12 -27.75 -0.28 -8.42
CA GLU A 12 -26.58 -1.04 -8.89
C GLU A 12 -25.28 -0.56 -8.22
N GLU A 13 -25.04 0.75 -8.22
CA GLU A 13 -23.87 1.38 -7.59
C GLU A 13 -23.83 1.13 -6.07
N PHE A 14 -25.00 1.18 -5.41
CA PHE A 14 -25.13 0.84 -4.00
C PHE A 14 -24.72 -0.62 -3.71
N ALA A 15 -25.16 -1.56 -4.56
CA ALA A 15 -24.82 -2.98 -4.45
C ALA A 15 -23.34 -3.26 -4.76
N LEU A 16 -22.78 -2.65 -5.83
CA LEU A 16 -21.37 -2.78 -6.20
C LEU A 16 -20.44 -2.29 -5.08
N ARG A 17 -20.78 -1.14 -4.46
CA ARG A 17 -20.05 -0.60 -3.32
C ARG A 17 -20.11 -1.50 -2.09
N ASP A 18 -21.22 -2.18 -1.86
CA ASP A 18 -21.37 -3.07 -0.71
C ASP A 18 -20.60 -4.39 -0.90
N GLN A 19 -20.51 -4.89 -2.14
CA GLN A 19 -19.70 -6.06 -2.49
C GLN A 19 -18.20 -5.82 -2.24
N ASP A 20 -17.66 -4.71 -2.75
CA ASP A 20 -16.23 -4.36 -2.62
C ASP A 20 -16.05 -2.87 -2.33
N LYS A 21 -16.22 -2.53 -1.06
CA LYS A 21 -16.16 -1.15 -0.56
C LYS A 21 -14.76 -0.53 -0.59
N TYR A 22 -13.71 -1.33 -0.77
CA TYR A 22 -12.34 -0.84 -0.81
C TYR A 22 -11.99 -0.34 -2.21
N TYR A 23 -12.22 -1.17 -3.23
CA TYR A 23 -11.88 -0.86 -4.62
C TYR A 23 -12.99 -0.11 -5.36
N TYR A 24 -14.25 -0.15 -4.90
CA TYR A 24 -15.32 0.62 -5.52
C TYR A 24 -15.02 2.14 -5.46
N ARG A 25 -15.04 2.77 -6.64
CA ARG A 25 -14.90 4.22 -6.83
C ARG A 25 -16.25 4.80 -7.24
N TYR A 26 -16.73 5.81 -6.51
CA TYR A 26 -17.94 6.53 -6.89
C TYR A 26 -17.80 7.20 -8.28
N PRO A 27 -18.89 7.34 -9.05
CA PRO A 27 -18.89 8.15 -10.27
C PRO A 27 -18.35 9.56 -10.01
N SER A 28 -17.27 9.93 -10.70
CA SER A 28 -16.52 11.20 -10.50
C SER A 28 -15.99 11.44 -9.07
N GLY A 29 -15.81 10.38 -8.27
CA GLY A 29 -15.29 10.45 -6.90
C GLY A 29 -14.09 9.54 -6.63
N GLU A 30 -13.81 9.31 -5.36
CA GLU A 30 -12.70 8.48 -4.85
C GLU A 30 -13.20 7.10 -4.35
N SER A 31 -12.31 6.12 -4.37
CA SER A 31 -12.40 4.85 -3.61
C SER A 31 -11.60 4.94 -2.30
N TYR A 32 -11.64 3.90 -1.45
CA TYR A 32 -10.73 3.84 -0.30
C TYR A 32 -9.28 3.62 -0.75
N GLN A 33 -9.03 2.92 -1.86
CA GLN A 33 -7.69 2.80 -2.44
C GLN A 33 -7.10 4.16 -2.83
N ASP A 34 -7.90 5.03 -3.48
CA ASP A 34 -7.46 6.38 -3.86
C ASP A 34 -7.17 7.24 -2.62
N LEU A 35 -7.98 7.08 -1.58
CA LEU A 35 -7.79 7.76 -0.30
C LEU A 35 -6.51 7.34 0.42
N VAL A 36 -6.14 6.04 0.37
CA VAL A 36 -4.88 5.53 0.92
C VAL A 36 -3.70 6.19 0.22
N GLN A 37 -3.67 6.19 -1.11
CA GLN A 37 -2.60 6.84 -1.90
C GLN A 37 -2.46 8.32 -1.58
N ARG A 38 -3.58 9.03 -1.42
CA ARG A 38 -3.60 10.46 -1.05
C ARG A 38 -3.11 10.72 0.40
N LEU A 39 -3.14 9.73 1.27
CA LEU A 39 -2.71 9.84 2.67
C LEU A 39 -1.26 9.41 2.92
N GLU A 40 -0.57 8.80 1.95
CA GLU A 40 0.84 8.41 2.07
C GLU A 40 1.75 9.56 2.60
N PRO A 41 1.68 10.81 2.07
CA PRO A 41 2.52 11.91 2.57
C PRO A 41 2.16 12.34 4.00
N VAL A 42 0.89 12.18 4.40
CA VAL A 42 0.42 12.50 5.76
C VAL A 42 0.93 11.46 6.75
N ILE A 43 0.91 10.18 6.37
CA ILE A 43 1.44 9.08 7.18
C ILE A 43 2.94 9.26 7.42
N MET A 44 3.73 9.56 6.38
CA MET A 44 5.17 9.81 6.51
C MET A 44 5.49 10.97 7.48
N GLU A 45 4.69 12.04 7.45
CA GLU A 45 4.87 13.16 8.38
C GLU A 45 4.41 12.79 9.81
N LEU A 46 3.38 11.95 9.97
CA LEU A 46 2.97 11.44 11.28
C LEU A 46 4.01 10.53 11.94
N GLU A 47 4.74 9.72 11.17
CA GLU A 47 5.88 8.93 11.69
C GLU A 47 7.08 9.79 12.11
N ARG A 48 7.22 10.99 11.53
CA ARG A 48 8.32 11.93 11.81
C ARG A 48 8.09 12.77 13.07
N GLN A 49 6.85 12.89 13.51
CA GLN A 49 6.43 13.78 14.60
C GLN A 49 6.15 12.97 15.89
N GLU A 50 6.29 13.61 17.05
CA GLU A 50 6.00 12.96 18.34
C GLU A 50 4.51 13.07 18.70
N ASN A 51 4.09 14.22 19.23
CA ASN A 51 2.75 14.44 19.76
C ASN A 51 1.89 15.20 18.73
N VAL A 52 1.02 14.49 18.02
CA VAL A 52 0.13 15.07 16.99
C VAL A 52 -1.33 14.77 17.29
N LEU A 53 -2.20 15.77 17.11
CA LEU A 53 -3.65 15.60 17.09
C LEU A 53 -4.17 15.78 15.66
N VAL A 54 -4.77 14.72 15.10
CA VAL A 54 -5.38 14.76 13.76
C VAL A 54 -6.90 14.83 13.87
N ILE A 55 -7.47 15.98 13.51
CA ILE A 55 -8.93 16.16 13.38
C ILE A 55 -9.30 15.93 11.91
N CYS A 56 -10.07 14.88 11.63
CA CYS A 56 -10.39 14.47 10.25
C CYS A 56 -11.77 13.79 10.14
N HIS A 57 -12.09 13.29 8.94
CA HIS A 57 -13.37 12.67 8.63
C HIS A 57 -13.34 11.14 8.77
N GLN A 58 -14.50 10.50 8.93
CA GLN A 58 -14.66 9.07 9.16
C GLN A 58 -13.88 8.16 8.18
N ALA A 59 -13.88 8.46 6.87
CA ALA A 59 -13.13 7.67 5.89
C ALA A 59 -11.60 7.85 6.03
N VAL A 60 -11.13 9.10 6.24
CA VAL A 60 -9.71 9.43 6.47
C VAL A 60 -9.21 8.73 7.74
N MET A 61 -9.96 8.84 8.83
CA MET A 61 -9.64 8.24 10.12
C MET A 61 -9.54 6.70 10.02
N ARG A 62 -10.39 6.06 9.20
CA ARG A 62 -10.30 4.62 8.93
C ARG A 62 -8.98 4.23 8.28
N CYS A 63 -8.53 4.97 7.27
CA CYS A 63 -7.26 4.71 6.59
C CYS A 63 -6.07 4.88 7.55
N LEU A 64 -6.06 5.96 8.35
CA LEU A 64 -5.02 6.21 9.35
C LEU A 64 -5.00 5.11 10.44
N LEU A 65 -6.15 4.72 10.98
CA LEU A 65 -6.24 3.63 11.95
C LEU A 65 -5.82 2.28 11.35
N ALA A 66 -6.18 2.01 10.09
CA ALA A 66 -5.81 0.76 9.45
C ALA A 66 -4.31 0.63 9.26
N TYR A 67 -3.62 1.74 8.95
CA TYR A 67 -2.16 1.80 8.90
C TYR A 67 -1.54 1.48 10.28
N PHE A 68 -1.90 2.24 11.33
CA PHE A 68 -1.29 2.06 12.67
C PHE A 68 -1.67 0.74 13.37
N LEU A 69 -2.74 0.07 12.94
CA LEU A 69 -3.26 -1.16 13.56
C LEU A 69 -3.15 -2.40 12.66
N ASP A 70 -2.35 -2.30 11.59
CA ASP A 70 -2.10 -3.36 10.60
C ASP A 70 -3.39 -4.06 10.15
N LYS A 71 -4.34 -3.27 9.62
CA LYS A 71 -5.65 -3.75 9.16
C LYS A 71 -5.71 -3.90 7.66
N SER A 72 -6.28 -5.02 7.25
CA SER A 72 -6.43 -5.37 5.85
C SER A 72 -7.29 -4.36 5.08
N ALA A 73 -7.09 -4.30 3.77
CA ALA A 73 -7.92 -3.52 2.86
C ALA A 73 -9.42 -3.88 2.96
N GLU A 74 -9.74 -5.13 3.32
CA GLU A 74 -11.11 -5.59 3.52
C GLU A 74 -11.73 -5.06 4.83
N GLU A 75 -10.96 -5.00 5.92
CA GLU A 75 -11.42 -4.47 7.21
C GLU A 75 -11.48 -2.93 7.25
N MET A 76 -10.50 -2.25 6.63
CA MET A 76 -10.30 -0.80 6.72
C MET A 76 -11.60 0.01 6.50
N PRO A 77 -12.40 -0.18 5.43
CA PRO A 77 -13.63 0.56 5.20
C PRO A 77 -14.73 0.34 6.26
N TYR A 78 -14.56 -0.62 7.17
CA TYR A 78 -15.50 -1.01 8.21
C TYR A 78 -14.96 -0.82 9.63
N LEU A 79 -13.78 -0.20 9.81
CA LEU A 79 -13.33 0.18 11.16
C LEU A 79 -14.32 1.18 11.81
N LYS A 80 -14.41 1.13 13.14
CA LYS A 80 -15.33 1.94 13.96
C LYS A 80 -14.64 3.22 14.41
N CYS A 81 -15.06 4.34 13.83
CA CYS A 81 -14.64 5.69 14.18
C CYS A 81 -15.87 6.47 14.68
N PRO A 82 -16.29 6.30 15.94
CA PRO A 82 -17.45 6.99 16.49
C PRO A 82 -17.19 8.50 16.65
N LEU A 83 -18.25 9.30 16.53
CA LEU A 83 -18.20 10.74 16.79
C LEU A 83 -17.90 11.03 18.28
N HIS A 84 -17.39 12.23 18.55
CA HIS A 84 -17.05 12.74 19.89
C HIS A 84 -16.19 11.78 20.74
N THR A 85 -15.37 10.96 20.09
CA THR A 85 -14.49 9.98 20.72
C THR A 85 -13.08 10.20 20.19
N VAL A 86 -12.13 10.47 21.09
CA VAL A 86 -10.70 10.53 20.76
C VAL A 86 -10.14 9.12 20.81
N LEU A 87 -9.49 8.68 19.72
CA LEU A 87 -8.70 7.46 19.72
C LEU A 87 -7.24 7.85 19.92
N LYS A 88 -6.74 7.66 21.14
CA LYS A 88 -5.33 7.86 21.46
C LYS A 88 -4.57 6.61 21.02
N LEU A 89 -3.63 6.84 20.10
CA LEU A 89 -2.68 5.85 19.63
C LEU A 89 -1.40 5.96 20.47
N SER A 90 -0.77 4.83 20.77
CA SER A 90 0.49 4.78 21.51
C SER A 90 1.37 3.68 20.89
N PRO A 91 2.39 4.05 20.08
CA PRO A 91 3.24 3.07 19.43
C PRO A 91 4.05 2.28 20.45
N VAL A 92 4.20 0.98 20.18
CA VAL A 92 4.98 0.02 20.97
C VAL A 92 5.84 -0.83 20.03
N ALA A 93 6.83 -1.55 20.56
CA ALA A 93 7.83 -2.26 19.74
C ALA A 93 7.27 -3.21 18.66
N TYR A 94 6.05 -3.73 18.85
CA TYR A 94 5.37 -4.64 17.92
C TYR A 94 3.90 -4.24 17.66
N GLY A 95 3.65 -2.95 17.42
CA GLY A 95 2.34 -2.44 16.97
C GLY A 95 1.94 -1.14 17.65
N CYS A 96 0.63 -0.91 17.77
CA CYS A 96 0.09 0.30 18.40
C CYS A 96 -1.04 -0.03 19.36
N ARG A 97 -0.98 0.53 20.58
CA ARG A 97 -2.05 0.43 21.58
C ARG A 97 -3.07 1.54 21.35
N VAL A 98 -4.36 1.18 21.37
CA VAL A 98 -5.48 2.12 21.23
C VAL A 98 -6.17 2.31 22.58
N GLU A 99 -6.39 3.57 22.95
CA GLU A 99 -7.27 3.97 24.04
C GLU A 99 -8.41 4.83 23.46
N SER A 100 -9.66 4.45 23.74
CA SER A 100 -10.85 5.19 23.31
C SER A 100 -11.35 6.09 24.44
N ILE A 101 -11.42 7.40 24.20
CA ILE A 101 -11.83 8.41 25.18
C ILE A 101 -13.06 9.13 24.64
N TYR A 102 -14.25 8.78 25.18
CA TYR A 102 -15.50 9.46 24.85
C TYR A 102 -15.60 10.79 25.59
N LEU A 103 -15.93 11.87 24.88
CA LEU A 103 -15.93 13.24 25.42
C LEU A 103 -17.23 13.64 26.14
N ASN A 104 -18.13 12.67 26.41
CA ASN A 104 -19.41 12.90 27.10
C ASN A 104 -20.32 13.92 26.40
N VAL A 105 -20.32 13.94 25.07
CA VAL A 105 -21.22 14.73 24.23
C VAL A 105 -21.90 13.81 23.23
N GLU A 106 -23.24 13.74 23.27
CA GLU A 106 -24.01 12.86 22.39
C GLU A 106 -23.84 13.20 20.91
N ALA A 107 -23.94 12.18 20.05
CA ALA A 107 -23.86 12.31 18.61
C ALA A 107 -24.59 11.16 17.89
N VAL A 108 -24.98 11.42 16.64
CA VAL A 108 -25.56 10.39 15.77
C VAL A 108 -24.53 9.32 15.39
N ASN A 109 -24.96 8.07 15.25
CA ASN A 109 -24.11 7.01 14.74
C ASN A 109 -24.05 7.05 13.20
N THR A 110 -22.87 7.32 12.64
CA THR A 110 -22.61 7.30 11.18
C THR A 110 -21.97 5.99 10.71
N HIS A 111 -21.86 4.99 11.58
CA HIS A 111 -21.37 3.67 11.21
C HIS A 111 -22.45 2.88 10.47
N ARG A 112 -22.06 2.28 9.33
CA ARG A 112 -22.84 1.26 8.63
C ARG A 112 -21.96 0.02 8.48
N ASP A 113 -22.39 -1.06 9.11
CA ASP A 113 -21.74 -2.36 9.08
C ASP A 113 -21.74 -2.96 7.66
N ARG A 114 -20.96 -4.03 7.45
CA ARG A 114 -20.92 -4.76 6.19
C ARG A 114 -22.19 -5.59 6.02
N PRO A 115 -22.91 -5.52 4.89
CA PRO A 115 -24.04 -6.41 4.63
C PRO A 115 -23.58 -7.87 4.59
N GLU A 116 -24.36 -8.78 5.17
CA GLU A 116 -24.06 -10.21 5.18
C GLU A 116 -23.99 -10.80 3.76
N ASP A 117 -24.82 -10.31 2.84
CA ASP A 117 -24.89 -10.77 1.45
C ASP A 117 -23.63 -10.45 0.63
N ALA A 118 -22.85 -9.44 1.04
CA ALA A 118 -21.61 -9.04 0.37
C ALA A 118 -20.48 -10.08 0.50
N LYS A 119 -20.59 -11.05 1.42
CA LYS A 119 -19.53 -12.04 1.73
C LYS A 119 -19.36 -13.14 0.66
N LYS A 120 -20.08 -13.09 -0.47
CA LYS A 120 -20.24 -14.23 -1.41
C LYS A 120 -19.76 -13.99 -2.86
N GLY A 121 -19.20 -12.83 -3.18
CA GLY A 121 -18.71 -12.53 -4.53
C GLY A 121 -17.28 -13.02 -4.77
N PRO A 122 -16.97 -13.75 -5.87
CA PRO A 122 -15.59 -13.92 -6.30
C PRO A 122 -14.99 -12.58 -6.72
N HIS A 123 -13.69 -12.38 -6.47
CA HIS A 123 -12.97 -11.10 -6.44
C HIS A 123 -12.72 -10.43 -7.82
N ALA A 124 -13.64 -10.57 -8.76
CA ALA A 124 -13.51 -10.16 -10.16
C ALA A 124 -14.37 -8.93 -10.51
N LEU A 125 -14.08 -7.78 -9.89
CA LEU A 125 -14.63 -6.51 -10.38
C LEU A 125 -14.02 -6.16 -11.74
N ILE A 126 -14.84 -6.29 -12.79
CA ILE A 126 -14.50 -5.79 -14.13
C ILE A 126 -14.38 -4.26 -14.05
N ARG A 127 -13.16 -3.75 -14.26
CA ARG A 127 -12.82 -2.31 -14.27
C ARG A 127 -13.50 -1.60 -15.46
N ARG A 128 -14.78 -1.26 -15.34
CA ARG A 128 -15.59 -0.68 -16.43
C ARG A 128 -15.02 0.65 -16.98
N ASN A 129 -14.38 1.47 -16.16
CA ASN A 129 -13.75 2.74 -16.57
C ASN A 129 -12.22 2.68 -16.54
N SER A 130 -11.66 1.74 -17.30
CA SER A 130 -10.23 1.62 -17.55
C SER A 130 -9.79 2.51 -18.71
N VAL A 131 -9.52 3.80 -18.44
CA VAL A 131 -8.80 4.66 -19.41
C VAL A 131 -7.33 4.21 -19.45
N VAL A 132 -7.07 3.17 -20.23
CA VAL A 132 -5.73 2.75 -20.64
C VAL A 132 -5.52 3.29 -22.05
N PRO A 133 -4.48 4.11 -22.30
CA PRO A 133 -4.13 4.50 -23.66
C PRO A 133 -3.89 3.25 -24.50
N LEU A 134 -4.43 3.21 -25.71
CA LEU A 134 -4.23 2.13 -26.68
C LEU A 134 -2.75 2.08 -27.12
N ALA A 135 -1.92 1.45 -26.30
CA ALA A 135 -0.59 1.01 -26.71
C ALA A 135 -0.75 -0.09 -27.78
N SER A 136 -0.04 0.08 -28.88
CA SER A 136 -0.08 -0.78 -30.07
C SER A 136 0.20 -2.26 -29.78
N SER A 137 -0.43 -3.12 -30.59
CA SER A 137 -0.39 -4.59 -30.54
C SER A 137 0.95 -5.23 -30.13
N GLU A 138 0.89 -6.22 -29.23
CA GLU A 138 2.03 -7.06 -28.86
C GLU A 138 2.64 -7.79 -30.09
N PRO A 139 3.97 -8.00 -30.12
CA PRO A 139 4.63 -8.73 -31.19
C PRO A 139 4.36 -10.24 -31.11
N VAL A 140 3.93 -10.82 -32.23
CA VAL A 140 3.63 -12.26 -32.38
C VAL A 140 4.86 -13.12 -32.05
N LYS A 141 4.70 -14.02 -31.06
CA LYS A 141 5.68 -15.05 -30.72
C LYS A 141 5.80 -16.06 -31.87
N LYS A 142 6.97 -16.13 -32.51
CA LYS A 142 7.27 -17.16 -33.53
C LYS A 142 7.41 -18.55 -32.88
N PRO A 143 6.94 -19.64 -33.51
CA PRO A 143 7.04 -20.99 -32.93
C PRO A 143 8.48 -21.48 -32.82
N ARG A 144 8.78 -22.19 -31.73
CA ARG A 144 10.08 -22.81 -31.46
C ARG A 144 10.11 -24.21 -32.11
N MET A 145 10.81 -24.36 -33.23
CA MET A 145 11.03 -25.68 -33.84
C MET A 145 12.07 -26.48 -33.06
N ASN A 146 11.74 -27.73 -32.73
CA ASN A 146 12.70 -28.71 -32.25
C ASN A 146 13.47 -29.31 -33.44
N ARG A 147 14.80 -29.33 -33.38
CA ARG A 147 15.61 -30.34 -34.06
C ARG A 147 16.69 -30.82 -33.10
N PHE A 148 16.53 -32.07 -32.66
CA PHE A 148 17.60 -32.87 -32.07
C PHE A 148 18.52 -33.35 -33.19
N GLU A 149 19.83 -33.31 -32.98
CA GLU A 149 20.81 -34.24 -33.57
C GLU A 149 22.18 -33.99 -32.90
N GLU A 150 22.61 -34.90 -32.04
CA GLU A 150 23.99 -35.00 -31.56
C GLU A 150 24.84 -35.70 -32.63
N HIS A 151 26.07 -35.22 -32.87
CA HIS A 151 27.30 -35.93 -32.46
C HIS A 151 28.57 -35.29 -33.04
N ALA A 152 29.63 -35.31 -32.22
CA ALA A 152 31.07 -35.42 -32.53
C ALA A 152 31.62 -34.80 -33.85
N THR A 153 32.71 -34.02 -33.80
CA THR A 153 34.07 -34.60 -33.80
C THR A 153 35.19 -33.58 -33.49
N ALA A 154 36.36 -34.14 -33.17
CA ALA A 154 37.52 -33.51 -32.52
C ALA A 154 38.38 -32.52 -33.34
N SER A 155 39.22 -31.77 -32.58
CA SER A 155 40.69 -31.62 -32.77
C SER A 155 41.27 -30.24 -33.15
N ALA A 156 42.30 -29.83 -32.38
CA ALA A 156 43.47 -28.98 -32.73
C ALA A 156 43.22 -27.49 -33.19
N ALA A 157 44.06 -26.48 -32.94
CA ALA A 157 45.39 -26.37 -32.29
C ALA A 157 45.63 -24.96 -31.63
N LEU A 158 46.84 -24.78 -31.06
CA LEU A 158 47.45 -23.61 -30.37
C LEU A 158 47.80 -22.42 -31.35
N PRO A 159 48.40 -21.25 -30.95
CA PRO A 159 49.09 -20.91 -29.68
C PRO A 159 48.97 -19.47 -29.07
N VAL A 160 49.26 -19.40 -27.76
CA VAL A 160 50.14 -18.45 -27.00
C VAL A 160 50.27 -16.97 -27.45
N HIS A 161 49.95 -16.03 -26.54
CA HIS A 161 50.91 -14.99 -26.14
C HIS A 161 50.68 -14.41 -24.72
N THR A 162 51.79 -14.08 -24.06
CA THR A 162 51.92 -13.67 -22.64
C THR A 162 52.10 -12.14 -22.49
N CYS A 163 51.82 -11.59 -21.28
CA CYS A 163 52.51 -10.49 -20.54
C CYS A 163 51.50 -9.70 -19.68
N LEU A 164 51.47 -9.74 -18.34
CA LEU A 164 52.42 -9.36 -17.28
C LEU A 164 52.36 -7.85 -16.89
N SER A 165 52.04 -7.58 -15.61
CA SER A 165 51.92 -6.25 -14.94
C SER A 165 53.27 -5.59 -14.63
N PRO A 166 53.33 -4.33 -14.14
CA PRO A 166 53.52 -4.08 -12.68
C PRO A 166 53.01 -2.73 -12.06
N GLU A 167 52.90 -2.68 -10.72
CA GLU A 167 53.21 -1.61 -9.71
C GLU A 167 53.02 -0.09 -10.04
N GLY A 168 52.60 0.85 -9.18
CA GLY A 168 52.86 1.09 -7.74
C GLY A 168 52.35 2.49 -7.26
N PRO A 169 52.73 3.02 -6.05
CA PRO A 169 51.80 3.76 -5.17
C PRO A 169 52.07 5.26 -4.88
N VAL A 170 51.16 5.92 -4.12
CA VAL A 170 51.33 7.25 -3.47
C VAL A 170 50.84 7.23 -2.00
N GLN A 171 51.49 8.01 -1.12
CA GLN A 171 51.49 7.90 0.35
C GLN A 171 50.73 9.04 1.10
N LEU A 172 50.39 8.76 2.37
CA LEU A 172 49.68 9.57 3.40
C LEU A 172 50.39 10.88 3.86
N PRO A 173 49.67 11.77 4.58
CA PRO A 173 49.56 11.77 6.07
C PRO A 173 48.08 11.86 6.58
N ALA A 174 47.69 11.73 7.87
CA ALA A 174 48.26 11.22 9.14
C ALA A 174 47.10 10.99 10.19
N GLN A 175 47.37 11.05 11.52
CA GLN A 175 46.40 11.04 12.65
C GLN A 175 46.79 12.11 13.72
N PRO A 176 45.99 12.45 14.78
CA PRO A 176 45.55 11.61 15.94
C PRO A 176 44.02 11.67 16.22
N LEU A 177 43.30 10.63 16.68
CA LEU A 177 43.27 9.87 17.96
C LEU A 177 42.42 10.46 19.13
N LEU A 178 41.53 9.58 19.61
CA LEU A 178 41.05 9.37 21.00
C LEU A 178 39.96 10.28 21.63
N GLY A 179 38.93 9.64 22.21
CA GLY A 179 37.92 10.30 23.05
C GLY A 179 36.73 9.40 23.45
N LYS A 180 36.93 8.52 24.45
CA LYS A 180 35.81 7.78 25.11
C LYS A 180 35.33 8.55 26.35
N ALA A 181 34.02 8.72 26.51
CA ALA A 181 33.31 8.87 27.79
C ALA A 181 31.81 8.56 27.52
N CYS A 182 31.16 7.57 28.11
CA CYS A 182 30.95 7.19 29.53
C CYS A 182 29.63 7.77 30.08
N LEU A 183 28.83 6.90 30.71
CA LEU A 183 27.58 7.23 31.37
C LEU A 183 27.82 8.14 32.59
N THR A 184 26.89 9.06 32.82
CA THR A 184 26.15 9.27 34.09
C THR A 184 24.86 10.01 33.77
#